data_AF-A0A7W1LLT3-F1
#
_entry.id   AF-A0A7W1LLT3-F1
#
_cell.length_a   1.000
_cell.length_b   1.000
_cell.length_c   1.000
_cell.angle_alpha   90.00
_cell.angle_beta   90.00
_cell.angle_gamma   90.00
#
_symmetry.space_group_name_H-M   'P 1'
#
loop_
_entity.id
_entity.type
_entity.pdbx_description
1 polymer ?
#
loop_
_entity_poly.entity_id
_entity_poly.type
_entity_poly.pdbx_seq_one_letter_code
_entity_poly.pdbx_strand_id
1 'polypeptide(L)' 'MRPDDPDRDAARAAILTDALPWLKEFFGQIVVIKYGGNAMIDDELKRAFAQDLVFLRYVGIRPVVVHGGGPQVSAMLG' A
#
# COMPACT_ATOMS: atom_id res chain seq x y z
N MET A 1 18.62 -8.30 17.00
CA MET A 1 18.55 -9.55 16.22
C MET A 1 17.10 -9.98 16.18
N ARG A 2 16.52 -10.27 15.01
CA ARG A 2 15.15 -10.80 14.94
C ARG A 2 15.18 -12.18 15.61
N PRO A 3 14.21 -12.55 16.46
CA PRO A 3 14.18 -13.89 17.02
C PRO A 3 14.12 -14.90 15.86
N ASP A 4 15.02 -15.89 15.90
CA ASP A 4 15.05 -16.97 14.91
C ASP A 4 13.81 -17.85 15.13
N ASP A 5 12.90 -17.82 14.16
CA ASP A 5 11.64 -18.57 14.15
C ASP A 5 11.47 -19.19 12.75
N PRO A 6 12.02 -20.40 12.53
CA PRO A 6 12.11 -21.00 11.20
C PRO A 6 10.73 -21.36 10.63
N ASP A 7 9.76 -21.71 11.48
CA ASP A 7 8.42 -22.06 11.05
C ASP A 7 7.67 -20.83 10.52
N ARG A 8 7.77 -19.70 11.24
CA ARG A 8 7.23 -18.42 10.78
C ARG A 8 7.90 -17.92 9.51
N ASP A 9 9.20 -18.14 9.37
CA ASP A 9 9.97 -17.71 8.20
C ASP A 9 9.61 -18.54 6.96
N ALA A 10 9.44 -19.86 7.12
CA ALA A 10 8.94 -20.73 6.06
C ALA A 10 7.52 -20.34 5.63
N ALA A 11 6.62 -20.06 6.57
CA ALA A 11 5.27 -19.61 6.28
C ALA A 11 5.26 -18.28 5.48
N ARG A 12 6.12 -17.32 5.84
CA ARG A 12 6.26 -16.06 5.10
C ARG A 12 6.81 -16.25 3.70
N ALA A 13 7.80 -17.12 3.54
CA ALA A 13 8.36 -17.44 2.23
C ALA A 13 7.31 -18.08 1.30
N ALA A 14 6.47 -18.97 1.84
CA ALA A 14 5.36 -19.58 1.09
C ALA A 14 4.37 -18.50 0.61
N ILE A 15 3.90 -17.63 1.50
CA ILE A 15 2.98 -16.54 1.16
C ILE A 15 3.54 -15.64 0.06
N LEU A 16 4.82 -15.25 0.16
CA LEU A 16 5.46 -14.42 -0.86
C LEU A 16 5.62 -15.15 -2.19
N THR A 17 5.93 -16.45 -2.15
CA THR A 17 6.06 -17.29 -3.35
C THR A 17 4.73 -17.40 -4.09
N ASP A 18 3.63 -17.61 -3.36
CA ASP A 18 2.28 -17.69 -3.91
C ASP A 18 1.82 -16.35 -4.53
N ALA A 19 2.32 -15.22 -4.02
CA ALA A 19 2.05 -13.90 -4.57
C ALA A 19 2.90 -13.55 -5.81
N LEU A 20 4.00 -14.27 -6.10
CA LEU A 20 4.91 -13.95 -7.19
C LEU A 20 4.25 -13.90 -8.59
N PRO A 21 3.33 -14.82 -8.96
CA PRO A 21 2.67 -14.74 -10.26
C PRO A 21 1.93 -13.42 -10.45
N TRP A 22 1.19 -12.97 -9.43
CA TRP A 22 0.49 -11.68 -9.44
C TRP A 22 1.46 -10.50 -9.50
N LEU A 23 2.53 -10.53 -8.70
CA LEU A 23 3.55 -9.47 -8.73
C LEU A 23 4.21 -9.32 -10.11
N LYS A 24 4.45 -10.45 -10.81
CA LYS A 24 5.00 -10.44 -12.17
C LYS A 24 4.03 -9.86 -13.18
N GLU A 25 2.73 -10.15 -13.06
CA GLU A 25 1.68 -9.62 -13.94
C GLU A 25 1.66 -8.08 -13.94
N PHE A 26 1.76 -7.47 -12.74
CA PHE A 26 1.71 -6.02 -12.58
C PHE A 26 3.08 -5.34 -12.59
N PHE A 27 4.17 -6.09 -12.78
CA PHE A 27 5.52 -5.53 -12.79
C PHE A 27 5.64 -4.47 -13.89
N GLY A 28 6.09 -3.28 -13.52
CA GLY A 28 6.21 -2.16 -14.44
C GLY A 28 4.87 -1.57 -14.89
N GLN A 29 3.72 -2.03 -14.43
CA GLN A 29 2.44 -1.43 -14.78
C GLN A 29 2.17 -0.15 -13.96
N ILE A 30 1.37 0.76 -14.54
CA ILE A 30 0.82 1.91 -13.83
C ILE A 30 -0.50 1.49 -13.21
N VAL A 31 -0.63 1.67 -11.89
CA VAL A 31 -1.86 1.36 -11.14
C VAL A 31 -2.38 2.63 -10.51
N VAL A 32 -3.55 3.09 -10.94
CA VAL A 32 -4.19 4.28 -10.38
C VAL A 32 -5.01 3.89 -9.17
N ILE A 33 -4.69 4.49 -8.02
CA ILE A 33 -5.29 4.18 -6.72
C ILE A 33 -6.06 5.40 -6.25
N LYS A 34 -7.39 5.29 -6.18
CA LYS A 34 -8.21 6.32 -5.56
C LYS A 34 -8.09 6.23 -4.04
N TYR A 35 -7.61 7.29 -3.42
CA TYR A 35 -7.47 7.43 -1.98
C TYR A 35 -8.41 8.53 -1.47
N GLY A 36 -9.32 8.21 -0.54
CA GLY A 36 -10.16 9.24 0.07
C GLY A 36 -11.27 8.73 0.97
N GLY A 37 -11.92 9.65 1.67
CA GLY A 37 -12.88 9.33 2.74
C GLY A 37 -12.19 9.31 4.11
N ASN A 38 -12.68 8.50 5.05
CA ASN A 38 -12.16 8.42 6.42
C ASN A 38 -10.67 8.07 6.50
N ALA A 39 -10.15 7.33 5.51
CA ALA A 39 -8.73 6.98 5.43
C ALA A 39 -7.81 8.20 5.27
N MET A 40 -8.31 9.36 4.82
CA MET A 40 -7.57 10.62 4.71
C MET A 40 -7.57 11.45 6.02
N ILE A 41 -8.29 11.02 7.05
CA ILE A 41 -8.42 11.79 8.30
C ILE A 41 -7.63 11.13 9.41
N ASP A 42 -7.72 9.80 9.52
CA ASP A 42 -7.00 9.00 10.50
C ASP A 42 -5.51 8.83 10.14
N ASP A 43 -4.61 9.11 11.09
CA ASP A 43 -3.17 9.09 10.86
C ASP A 43 -2.57 7.68 10.81
N GLU A 44 -3.18 6.71 11.48
CA GLU A 44 -2.77 5.30 11.41
C GLU A 44 -3.09 4.75 10.01
N LEU A 45 -4.31 5.02 9.52
CA LEU A 45 -4.74 4.62 8.17
C LEU A 45 -3.93 5.30 7.08
N LYS A 46 -3.58 6.59 7.23
CA LYS A 46 -2.66 7.29 6.32
C LYS A 46 -1.30 6.59 6.25
N ARG A 47 -0.74 6.22 7.40
CA ARG A 47 0.57 5.58 7.47
C ARG A 47 0.54 4.18 6.86
N ALA A 48 -0.48 3.39 7.17
CA ALA A 48 -0.68 2.07 6.59
C ALA A 48 -0.78 2.15 5.05
N PHE A 49 -1.62 3.07 4.54
CA PHE A 49 -1.74 3.31 3.10
C PHE A 49 -0.40 3.71 2.45
N ALA A 50 0.36 4.59 3.08
CA ALA A 50 1.68 4.98 2.59
C ALA A 50 2.66 3.79 2.55
N GLN A 51 2.63 2.89 3.54
CA GLN A 51 3.45 1.68 3.55
C GLN A 51 3.09 0.74 2.41
N ASP A 52 1.81 0.59 2.09
CA ASP A 52 1.35 -0.22 0.96
C ASP A 52 1.83 0.35 -0.38
N LEU A 53 1.77 1.68 -0.58
CA LEU A 53 2.29 2.33 -1.78
C LEU A 53 3.79 2.12 -1.95
N VAL A 54 4.53 2.19 -0.85
CA VAL A 54 5.97 1.94 -0.82
C VAL A 54 6.25 0.48 -1.19
N PHE A 55 5.50 -0.48 -0.65
CA PHE A 55 5.61 -1.88 -1.02
C PHE A 55 5.36 -2.09 -2.52
N LEU A 56 4.25 -1.57 -3.06
CA LEU A 56 3.93 -1.65 -4.49
C LEU A 56 5.08 -1.10 -5.35
N ARG A 57 5.66 0.04 -4.94
CA ARG A 57 6.81 0.61 -5.63
C ARG A 57 8.05 -0.27 -5.58
N TYR A 58 8.35 -0.88 -4.43
CA TYR A 58 9.49 -1.77 -4.24
C TYR A 58 9.39 -3.04 -5.09
N VAL A 59 8.19 -3.59 -5.25
CA VAL A 59 7.96 -4.79 -6.07
C VAL A 59 7.82 -4.49 -7.57
N GLY A 60 8.06 -3.24 -7.99
CA GLY A 60 8.15 -2.84 -9.39
C GLY A 60 6.86 -2.28 -10.00
N ILE A 61 5.78 -2.17 -9.22
CA ILE A 61 4.54 -1.52 -9.66
C ILE A 61 4.75 0.00 -9.63
N ARG A 62 4.06 0.75 -10.50
CA ARG A 62 4.12 2.23 -10.54
C ARG A 62 2.79 2.80 -10.04
N PRO A 63 2.58 2.91 -8.71
CA PRO A 63 1.34 3.44 -8.16
C PRO A 63 1.20 4.94 -8.48
N VAL A 64 0.00 5.35 -8.87
CA VAL A 64 -0.41 6.75 -9.05
C VAL A 64 -1.60 7.00 -8.14
N VAL A 65 -1.45 7.86 -7.14
CA VAL A 65 -2.51 8.15 -6.17
C VAL A 65 -3.34 9.32 -6.65
N VAL A 66 -4.66 9.15 -6.66
CA VAL A 66 -5.63 10.22 -6.86
C VAL A 66 -6.41 10.41 -5.56
N HIS A 67 -6.39 11.61 -5.00
CA HIS A 67 -7.10 11.89 -3.76
C HIS A 67 -8.11 13.04 -3.88
N GLY A 68 -9.10 13.02 -3.00
CA GLY A 68 -10.05 14.13 -2.87
C GLY A 68 -9.49 15.28 -2.03
N GLY A 69 -10.27 16.36 -1.89
CA GLY A 69 -9.97 17.50 -1.02
C GLY A 69 -11.17 17.98 -0.21
N GLY A 70 -12.21 17.14 -0.06
CA GLY A 70 -13.50 17.53 0.54
C GLY A 70 -13.36 18.20 1.91
N PRO A 71 -12.66 17.62 2.90
CA PRO A 71 -12.46 18.23 4.21
C PRO A 71 -11.77 19.60 4.13
N GLN A 72 -10.76 19.76 3.27
CA GLN A 72 -10.04 21.03 3.09
C GLN A 72 -10.93 22.09 2.44
N VAL A 73 -11.73 21.70 1.43
CA VAL A 73 -12.69 22.60 0.77
C VAL A 73 -13.76 23.05 1.75
N SER A 74 -14.33 22.14 2.56
CA SER A 74 -15.31 22.48 3.60
C SER A 74 -14.74 23.41 4.66
N ALA A 75 -13.47 23.24 5.05
CA ALA A 75 -12.81 24.14 6.02
C ALA A 75 -12.55 25.54 5.46
N MET A 76 -12.40 25.70 4.14
CA MET A 76 -12.18 27.01 3.50
C MET A 76 -13.48 27.76 3.20
N LEU A 77 -14.60 27.05 3.05
CA LEU A 77 -15.90 27.61 2.65
C LEU A 77 -16.91 27.73 3.81
N GLY A 78 -16.54 27.27 5.01
CA GLY A 78 -17.35 27.34 6.23
C GLY A 78 -17.07 28.59 7.05
#